data_AF-A0A968C1F4-F1
#
_entry.id   AF-A0A968C1F4-F1
#
_cell.length_a   1.000
_cell.length_b   1.000
_cell.length_c   1.000
_cell.angle_alpha   90.00
_cell.angle_beta   90.00
_cell.angle_gamma   90.00
#
_symmetry.space_group_name_H-M   'P 1'
#
loop_
_entity.id
_entity.type
_entity.pdbx_description
1 polymer ?
#
loop_
_entity_poly.entity_id
_entity_poly.type
_entity_poly.pdbx_seq_one_letter_code
_entity_poly.pdbx_strand_id
1 'polypeptide(L)' 'IVLAETGIDMGQFPSADHLTAWAGLAPGNNQSGSKRNRARTREGNRNLRQIMVQIAWAASRKKG' A
#
# COMPACT_ATOMS: atom_id res chain seq x y z
N ILE A 1 -6.60 -8.26 -11.37
CA ILE A 1 -5.20 -7.88 -11.07
C ILE A 1 -4.94 -7.85 -9.57
N VAL A 2 -5.75 -7.17 -8.74
CA VAL A 2 -5.55 -7.16 -7.26
C VAL A 2 -5.38 -8.57 -6.68
N LEU A 3 -6.34 -9.47 -6.90
CA LEU A 3 -6.26 -10.89 -6.48
C LEU A 3 -5.09 -11.68 -7.10
N ALA A 4 -4.65 -11.30 -8.30
CA ALA A 4 -3.52 -11.95 -8.95
C ALA A 4 -2.18 -11.50 -8.35
N GLU A 5 -2.12 -10.29 -7.78
CA GLU A 5 -0.91 -9.73 -7.17
C GLU A 5 -0.83 -9.99 -5.67
N THR A 6 -1.96 -10.03 -4.96
CA THR A 6 -2.00 -10.41 -3.52
C THR A 6 -2.09 -11.92 -3.30
N GLY A 7 -2.48 -12.67 -4.32
CA GLY A 7 -2.89 -14.07 -4.18
C GLY A 7 -4.33 -14.20 -3.68
N ILE A 8 -4.84 -15.44 -3.72
CA ILE A 8 -6.18 -15.81 -3.28
C ILE A 8 -6.27 -15.80 -1.75
N ASP A 9 -5.14 -16.08 -1.08
CA ASP A 9 -5.04 -16.06 0.37
C ASP A 9 -4.63 -14.67 0.86
N MET A 10 -5.57 -13.98 1.50
CA MET A 10 -5.31 -12.71 2.22
C MET A 10 -4.78 -12.94 3.64
N GLY A 11 -4.68 -14.19 4.10
CA GLY A 11 -4.08 -14.57 5.40
C GLY A 11 -2.57 -14.29 5.47
N GLN A 12 -1.92 -14.15 4.31
CA GLN A 12 -0.55 -13.66 4.18
C GLN A 12 -0.33 -12.26 4.75
N PHE A 13 -1.39 -11.44 4.84
CA PHE A 13 -1.35 -10.10 5.40
C PHE A 13 -2.14 -10.04 6.71
N PRO A 14 -1.49 -9.89 7.88
CA PRO A 14 -2.17 -9.85 9.17
C PRO A 14 -3.18 -8.71 9.32
N SER A 15 -3.00 -7.62 8.57
CA SER A 15 -3.90 -6.48 8.55
C SER A 15 -3.86 -5.74 7.21
N ALA A 16 -4.87 -4.92 6.94
CA ALA A 16 -4.88 -4.04 5.77
C ALA A 16 -3.67 -3.09 5.73
N ASP A 17 -3.11 -2.72 6.89
CA ASP A 17 -1.90 -1.88 6.96
C ASP A 17 -0.65 -2.62 6.45
N HIS A 18 -0.54 -3.93 6.72
CA HIS A 18 0.52 -4.75 6.15
C HIS A 18 0.41 -4.86 4.63
N LEU A 19 -0.81 -4.99 4.11
CA LEU A 19 -1.06 -5.01 2.68
C LEU A 19 -0.68 -3.68 2.02
N THR A 20 -1.07 -2.53 2.59
CA THR A 20 -0.74 -1.21 2.02
C THR A 20 0.75 -0.89 2.15
N ALA A 21 1.40 -1.35 3.22
CA ALA A 21 2.84 -1.28 3.39
C ALA A 21 3.60 -2.08 2.34
N TRP A 22 3.16 -3.30 2.05
CA TRP A 22 3.73 -4.16 1.02
C TRP A 22 3.46 -3.63 -0.40
N ALA A 23 2.26 -3.12 -0.65
CA ALA A 23 1.90 -2.49 -1.92
C ALA A 23 2.64 -1.16 -2.18
N GLY A 24 3.41 -0.66 -1.22
CA GLY A 24 4.16 0.60 -1.38
C GLY A 24 3.27 1.83 -1.37
N LEU A 25 2.12 1.76 -0.69
CA LEU A 25 1.25 2.90 -0.39
C LEU A 25 1.62 3.56 0.93
N ALA A 26 2.17 2.80 1.88
CA ALA A 26 2.59 3.35 3.17
C ALA A 26 3.84 4.23 3.03
N PRO A 27 3.94 5.33 3.79
CA PRO A 27 5.16 6.14 3.86
C PRO A 27 6.33 5.28 4.35
N GLY A 28 7.52 5.51 3.80
CA GLY A 28 8.72 4.86 4.31
C GLY A 28 9.01 5.30 5.74
N ASN A 29 9.49 4.38 6.57
CA ASN A 29 10.01 4.70 7.90
C ASN A 29 11.54 4.66 7.86
N ASN A 30 12.19 5.83 7.76
CA ASN A 30 13.65 5.94 7.80
C ASN A 30 14.07 6.67 9.07
N GLN A 31 14.18 5.92 10.16
CA GLN A 31 14.57 6.43 11.47
C GLN A 31 15.87 5.77 11.91
N SER A 32 16.83 6.59 12.37
CA SER A 32 18.06 6.12 13.00
C SER A 32 18.17 6.76 14.38
N GLY A 33 18.13 5.94 15.43
CA GLY A 33 17.98 6.42 16.82
C GLY A 33 16.76 7.31 16.98
N SER A 34 16.97 8.52 17.52
CA SER A 34 15.91 9.53 17.73
C SER A 34 15.67 10.45 16.52
N LYS A 35 16.40 10.29 15.41
CA LYS A 35 16.30 11.17 14.23
C LYS A 35 15.45 10.53 13.14
N ARG A 36 14.40 11.25 12.70
CA ARG A 36 13.58 10.89 11.55
C ARG A 36 14.14 11.54 10.29
N ASN A 37 14.64 10.73 9.37
CA ASN A 37 15.18 11.19 8.09
C ASN A 37 14.07 11.24 7.02
N ARG A 38 14.33 11.95 5.92
CA ARG A 38 13.42 11.99 4.77
C ARG A 38 13.31 10.59 4.18
N ALA A 39 12.12 10.01 4.21
CA ALA A 39 11.84 8.68 3.68
C ALA A 39 11.00 8.78 2.41
N ARG A 40 11.39 8.05 1.38
CA ARG A 40 10.54 7.85 0.19
C ARG A 40 9.46 6.82 0.53
N THR A 41 8.30 6.89 -0.12
CA THR A 41 7.32 5.79 -0.07
C THR A 41 8.02 4.48 -0.42
N ARG A 42 7.65 3.38 0.25
CA ARG A 42 8.25 2.07 0.00
C ARG A 42 8.14 1.71 -1.48
N GLU A 43 9.19 1.08 -2.01
CA GLU A 43 9.22 0.54 -3.35
C GLU A 43 8.48 -0.81 -3.35
N GLY A 44 7.17 -0.75 -3.14
CA GLY A 44 6.27 -1.91 -3.23
C GLY A 44 5.85 -2.20 -4.66
N ASN A 45 4.85 -3.06 -4.84
CA ASN A 45 4.36 -3.41 -6.16
C ASN A 45 3.75 -2.20 -6.89
N ARG A 46 4.42 -1.75 -7.97
CA ARG A 46 4.04 -0.56 -8.75
C ARG A 46 2.67 -0.71 -9.42
N ASN A 47 2.34 -1.89 -9.94
CA ASN A 47 1.08 -2.15 -10.63
C ASN A 47 -0.08 -2.11 -9.63
N LEU A 48 0.05 -2.87 -8.55
CA LEU A 48 -0.92 -2.87 -7.46
C LEU A 48 -1.16 -1.47 -6.90
N ARG A 49 -0.09 -0.70 -6.66
CA ARG A 49 -0.18 0.69 -6.18
C ARG A 49 -1.01 1.56 -7.12
N GLN A 50 -0.74 1.52 -8.42
CA GLN A 50 -1.49 2.32 -9.40
C GLN A 50 -2.97 1.95 -9.42
N ILE A 51 -3.27 0.65 -9.40
CA ILE A 51 -4.65 0.15 -9.41
C ILE A 51 -5.39 0.56 -8.13
N MET A 52 -4.77 0.42 -6.96
CA MET A 52 -5.38 0.84 -5.70
C MET A 52 -5.69 2.35 -5.69
N VAL A 53 -4.82 3.18 -6.26
CA VAL A 53 -5.10 4.62 -6.41
C VAL A 53 -6.32 4.84 -7.31
N GLN A 54 -6.42 4.16 -8.46
CA GLN A 54 -7.60 4.28 -9.33
C GLN A 54 -8.89 3.82 -8.65
N ILE A 55 -8.84 2.71 -7.90
CA ILE A 55 -9.97 2.21 -7.10
C ILE A 55 -10.38 3.23 -6.04
N ALA A 56 -9.43 3.83 -5.32
CA ALA A 56 -9.72 4.85 -4.32
C ALA A 56 -10.40 6.09 -4.94
N TRP A 57 -9.93 6.55 -6.11
CA TRP A 57 -10.58 7.64 -6.85
C TRP A 57 -12.00 7.29 -7.30
N ALA A 58 -12.22 6.06 -7.76
CA ALA A 58 -13.56 5.59 -8.13
C ALA A 58 -14.49 5.49 -6.92
N ALA A 59 -13.99 4.97 -5.80
CA ALA A 59 -14.73 4.87 -4.54
C ALA A 59 -15.08 6.24 -3.96
N SER A 60 -14.14 7.19 -3.98
CA SER A 60 -14.34 8.57 -3.52
C SER A 60 -15.40 9.33 -4.32
N ARG A 61 -15.51 9.02 -5.62
CA ARG A 61 -16.56 9.59 -6.49
C ARG A 61 -17.93 8.95 -6.32
N LYS A 62 -18.02 7.80 -5.65
CA LYS A 62 -19.30 7.16 -5.38
C LYS A 62 -19.96 7.92 -4.23
N LYS A 63 -21.04 8.66 -4.51
CA LYS A 63 -21.90 9.22 -3.45
C LYS A 63 -22.46 8.05 -2.63
N GLY A 64 -22.21 8.09 -1.32
CA GLY A 64 -22.97 7.30 -0.34
C GLY A 64 -24.39 7.79 -0.24
#